data_AF-A0A8J4BZZ9-F1
#
_entry.id   AF-A0A8J4BZZ9-F1
#
_cell.length_a   1.000
_cell.length_b   1.000
_cell.length_c   1.000
_cell.angle_alpha   90.00
_cell.angle_beta   90.00
_cell.angle_gamma   90.00
#
_symmetry.space_group_name_H-M   'P 1'
#
loop_
_entity.id
_entity.type
_entity.pdbx_description
1 polymer ?
#
loop_
_entity_poly.entity_id
_entity_poly.type
_entity_poly.pdbx_seq_one_letter_code
_entity_poly.pdbx_strand_id
1 'polypeptide(L)'
;MQINSFETRLPAPDCVKSYGSTDDFRAVFIRAPAVLAAGPEVEILAEYTLTPEEAVVHGREKVIVAVRKGVLMATAFHPELTTDLRWHQAFVDMVRKHSQQPDKVPPSLFQNLGRIPNRPPDLPVYGKEFMRAEQM
;
A
#
# COMPACT_ATOMS: atom_id res chain seq x y z
N MET A 1 7.32 7.17 13.04
CA MET A 1 7.39 6.42 14.32
C MET A 1 7.31 4.94 14.01
N GLN A 2 8.18 4.15 14.63
CA GLN A 2 8.31 2.71 14.46
C GLN A 2 7.29 2.02 15.38
N ILE A 3 6.43 1.17 14.81
CA ILE A 3 5.58 0.25 15.58
C ILE A 3 6.38 -1.05 15.76
N ASN A 4 6.23 -1.70 16.91
CA ASN A 4 6.91 -2.95 17.31
C ASN A 4 6.87 -4.04 16.22
N SER A 5 7.76 -5.03 16.27
CA SER A 5 7.60 -6.23 15.43
C SER A 5 6.52 -7.12 16.04
N PHE A 6 5.40 -7.32 15.35
CA PHE A 6 4.28 -8.14 15.82
C PHE A 6 3.47 -8.71 14.66
N GLU A 7 2.55 -9.61 14.97
CA GLU A 7 1.57 -10.13 14.03
C GLU A 7 0.16 -10.02 14.59
N THR A 8 -0.83 -9.89 13.72
CA THR A 8 -2.24 -9.87 14.11
C THR A 8 -3.14 -10.36 12.98
N ARG A 9 -4.41 -10.62 13.27
CA ARG A 9 -5.43 -10.92 12.27
C ARG A 9 -6.23 -9.65 11.96
N LEU A 10 -6.37 -9.35 10.68
CA LEU A 10 -7.12 -8.18 10.20
C LEU A 10 -8.24 -8.63 9.26
N PRO A 11 -9.38 -7.91 9.21
CA PRO A 11 -10.42 -8.17 8.23
C PRO A 11 -9.85 -8.05 6.80
N ALA A 12 -10.15 -9.04 5.96
CA ALA A 12 -9.74 -9.01 4.57
C ALA A 12 -10.65 -8.06 3.77
N PRO A 13 -10.10 -7.18 2.90
CA PRO A 13 -10.91 -6.41 1.96
C PRO A 13 -11.48 -7.29 0.84
N ASP A 14 -12.53 -6.83 0.18
CA ASP A 14 -13.22 -7.60 -0.88
C ASP A 14 -12.29 -8.06 -2.00
N CYS A 15 -11.31 -7.23 -2.37
CA CYS A 15 -10.33 -7.56 -3.41
C CYS A 15 -9.38 -8.72 -3.03
N VAL A 16 -9.24 -9.03 -1.74
CA VAL A 16 -8.43 -10.13 -1.21
C VAL A 16 -9.33 -11.31 -0.85
N LYS A 17 -10.55 -11.05 -0.35
CA LYS A 17 -11.55 -12.08 -0.02
C LYS A 17 -11.85 -12.99 -1.21
N SER A 18 -11.90 -12.46 -2.44
CA SER A 18 -12.19 -13.25 -3.65
C SER A 18 -11.21 -14.40 -3.91
N TYR A 19 -10.01 -14.36 -3.32
CA TYR A 19 -8.99 -15.40 -3.48
C TYR A 19 -8.89 -16.35 -2.27
N GLY A 20 -9.75 -16.20 -1.27
CA GLY A 20 -9.72 -16.96 -0.02
C GLY A 20 -11.05 -17.46 0.46
N SER A 21 -11.00 -18.23 1.54
CA SER A 21 -12.18 -18.77 2.22
C SER A 21 -12.46 -18.12 3.57
N THR A 22 -11.57 -17.25 4.06
CA THR A 22 -11.69 -16.59 5.37
C THR A 22 -11.91 -15.08 5.23
N ASP A 23 -12.70 -14.53 6.14
CA ASP A 23 -13.01 -13.09 6.22
C ASP A 23 -11.88 -12.23 6.80
N ASP A 24 -10.79 -12.85 7.25
CA ASP A 24 -9.60 -12.21 7.80
C ASP A 24 -8.31 -12.78 7.20
N PHE A 25 -7.19 -12.10 7.44
CA PHE A 25 -5.86 -12.51 7.03
C PHE A 25 -4.83 -12.25 8.14
N ARG A 26 -3.70 -12.97 8.11
CA ARG A 26 -2.58 -12.76 9.03
C ARG A 26 -1.67 -11.67 8.49
N ALA A 27 -1.54 -10.57 9.23
CA ALA A 27 -0.67 -9.45 8.92
C ALA A 27 0.60 -9.52 9.79
N VAL A 28 1.77 -9.55 9.16
CA VAL A 28 3.08 -9.57 9.84
C VAL A 28 3.74 -8.20 9.69
N PHE A 29 3.95 -7.51 10.80
CA PHE A 29 4.55 -6.17 10.84
C PHE A 29 5.98 -6.26 11.37
N ILE A 30 6.95 -5.75 10.61
CA ILE A 30 8.34 -5.66 11.02
C ILE A 30 8.80 -4.22 10.84
N ARG A 31 8.91 -3.49 11.95
CA ARG A 31 9.26 -2.05 11.95
C ARG A 31 8.39 -1.25 10.96
N ALA A 32 7.09 -1.57 10.94
CA ALA A 32 6.19 -1.08 9.93
C ALA A 32 5.90 0.43 10.08
N PRO A 33 5.84 1.19 8.97
CA PRO A 33 5.35 2.56 9.00
C PRO A 33 3.83 2.60 9.19
N ALA A 34 3.34 3.61 9.92
CA ALA A 34 1.91 3.86 10.08
C ALA A 34 1.45 4.93 9.09
N VAL A 35 0.43 4.64 8.26
CA VAL A 35 -0.20 5.66 7.42
C VAL A 35 -1.24 6.40 8.24
N LEU A 36 -1.06 7.72 8.37
CA LEU A 36 -1.89 8.54 9.27
C LEU A 36 -3.12 9.15 8.62
N ALA A 37 -3.06 9.37 7.30
CA ALA A 37 -4.11 9.96 6.49
C ALA A 37 -3.97 9.47 5.05
N ALA A 38 -5.09 9.43 4.32
CA ALA A 38 -5.16 9.11 2.91
C ALA A 38 -5.93 10.22 2.17
N GLY A 39 -5.53 10.51 0.92
CA GLY A 39 -6.23 11.47 0.08
C GLY A 39 -7.56 10.91 -0.45
N PRO A 40 -8.45 11.74 -1.02
CA PRO A 40 -9.80 11.33 -1.45
C PRO A 40 -9.82 10.27 -2.56
N GLU A 41 -8.77 10.19 -3.37
CA GLU A 41 -8.63 9.18 -4.43
C GLU A 41 -7.97 7.87 -3.96
N VAL A 42 -7.60 7.79 -2.68
CA VAL A 42 -6.93 6.62 -2.10
C VAL A 42 -7.97 5.76 -1.41
N GLU A 43 -8.10 4.53 -1.88
CA GLU A 43 -8.92 3.51 -1.26
C GLU A 43 -8.16 2.86 -0.11
N ILE A 44 -8.78 2.83 1.08
CA ILE A 44 -8.26 2.15 2.25
C ILE A 44 -8.69 0.69 2.17
N LEU A 45 -7.70 -0.21 2.13
CA LEU A 45 -7.93 -1.65 2.01
C LEU A 45 -7.89 -2.36 3.37
N ALA A 46 -7.08 -1.86 4.31
CA ALA A 46 -7.01 -2.43 5.66
C ALA A 46 -6.55 -1.39 6.69
N GLU A 47 -7.08 -1.51 7.90
CA GLU A 47 -6.75 -0.71 9.07
C GLU A 47 -6.39 -1.62 10.25
N TYR A 48 -5.48 -1.17 11.10
CA TYR A 48 -5.14 -1.80 12.36
C TYR A 48 -5.66 -0.95 13.52
N THR A 49 -6.42 -1.57 14.43
CA THR A 49 -6.85 -0.96 15.69
C THR A 49 -5.72 -1.10 16.71
N LEU A 50 -5.23 0.03 17.19
CA LEU A 50 -4.18 0.10 18.20
C LEU A 50 -4.68 -0.41 19.54
N THR A 51 -3.80 -0.96 20.36
CA THR A 51 -4.11 -1.27 21.75
C THR A 51 -4.40 0.01 22.54
N PRO A 52 -5.13 -0.05 23.67
CA PRO A 52 -5.42 1.16 24.46
C PRO A 52 -4.16 1.94 24.86
N GLU A 53 -3.07 1.24 25.16
CA GLU A 53 -1.78 1.83 25.53
C GLU A 53 -1.15 2.57 24.34
N GLU A 54 -1.11 1.94 23.17
CA GLU A 54 -0.62 2.55 21.92
C GLU A 54 -1.49 3.73 21.49
N ALA A 55 -2.80 3.63 21.68
CA ALA A 55 -3.74 4.67 21.32
C ALA A 55 -3.51 5.95 22.14
N VAL A 56 -3.17 5.83 23.43
CA VAL A 56 -2.79 6.97 24.29
C VAL A 56 -1.49 7.60 23.80
N VAL A 57 -0.48 6.78 23.47
CA VAL A 57 0.83 7.27 23.00
C VAL A 57 0.72 7.97 21.64
N HIS A 58 -0.11 7.46 20.74
CA HIS A 58 -0.25 7.96 19.38
C HIS A 58 -1.41 8.96 19.18
N GLY A 59 -2.28 9.12 20.19
CA GLY A 59 -3.44 10.01 20.15
C GLY A 59 -4.49 9.60 19.11
N ARG A 60 -4.61 8.30 18.81
CA ARG A 60 -5.55 7.75 17.82
C ARG A 60 -5.86 6.29 18.06
N GLU A 61 -7.02 5.84 17.59
CA GLU A 61 -7.47 4.46 17.79
C GLU A 61 -7.03 3.52 16.66
N LYS A 62 -6.86 4.04 15.43
CA LYS A 62 -6.60 3.23 14.23
C LYS A 62 -5.52 3.83 13.35
N VAL A 63 -4.83 2.96 12.62
CA VAL A 63 -3.86 3.32 11.59
C VAL A 63 -4.12 2.55 10.31
N ILE A 64 -3.86 3.19 9.17
CA ILE A 64 -4.04 2.56 7.87
C ILE A 64 -2.80 1.70 7.57
N VAL A 65 -3.04 0.47 7.11
CA VAL A 65 -1.97 -0.52 6.87
C VAL A 65 -1.99 -1.13 5.48
N ALA A 66 -3.04 -0.90 4.68
CA ALA A 66 -3.03 -1.17 3.25
C ALA A 66 -3.89 -0.15 2.49
N VAL A 67 -3.39 0.29 1.33
CA VAL A 67 -4.06 1.27 0.47
C VAL A 67 -3.91 0.93 -1.01
N ARG A 68 -4.82 1.47 -1.83
CA ARG A 68 -4.76 1.44 -3.29
C ARG A 68 -5.09 2.79 -3.90
N LYS A 69 -4.34 3.20 -4.92
CA LYS A 69 -4.65 4.36 -5.78
C LYS A 69 -4.36 4.00 -7.23
N GLY A 70 -5.41 3.77 -8.02
CA GLY A 70 -5.26 3.33 -9.41
C GLY A 70 -4.47 2.03 -9.51
N VAL A 71 -3.29 2.10 -10.14
CA VAL A 71 -2.36 0.96 -10.34
C VAL A 71 -1.35 0.78 -9.20
N LEU A 72 -1.41 1.63 -8.18
CA LEU A 72 -0.52 1.56 -7.02
C LEU A 72 -1.24 0.85 -5.88
N MET A 73 -0.57 -0.13 -5.27
CA MET A 73 -1.02 -0.79 -4.05
C MET A 73 0.16 -0.81 -3.06
N ALA A 74 -0.11 -0.49 -1.80
CA ALA A 74 0.91 -0.46 -0.76
C ALA A 74 0.39 -1.13 0.51
N THR A 75 1.26 -1.88 1.19
CA THR A 75 1.00 -2.54 2.47
C THR A 75 2.10 -2.15 3.46
N ALA A 76 1.73 -1.94 4.73
CA ALA A 76 2.66 -1.71 5.83
C ALA A 76 3.11 -3.04 6.49
N PHE A 77 2.40 -4.13 6.22
CA PHE A 77 2.78 -5.50 6.60
C PHE A 77 3.51 -6.21 5.44
N HIS A 78 4.10 -7.34 5.77
CA HIS A 78 4.85 -8.23 4.88
C HIS A 78 3.98 -9.42 4.43
N PRO A 79 3.19 -9.30 3.34
CA PRO A 79 2.35 -10.40 2.85
C PRO A 79 3.17 -11.62 2.39
N GLU A 80 4.48 -11.47 2.14
CA GLU A 80 5.41 -12.54 1.75
C GLU A 80 5.85 -13.44 2.91
N LEU A 81 5.67 -12.97 4.16
CA LEU A 81 6.04 -13.73 5.37
C LEU A 81 4.90 -14.62 5.89
N THR A 82 3.91 -14.88 5.05
CA THR A 82 2.80 -15.79 5.29
C THR A 82 2.63 -16.72 4.10
N THR A 83 2.02 -17.89 4.32
CA THR A 83 1.63 -18.81 3.25
C THR A 83 0.37 -18.36 2.51
N ASP A 84 -0.30 -17.31 3.00
CA ASP A 84 -1.48 -16.70 2.39
C ASP A 84 -1.10 -15.83 1.19
N LEU A 85 -1.36 -16.34 -0.02
CA LEU A 85 -1.00 -15.67 -1.28
C LEU A 85 -2.03 -14.67 -1.78
N ARG A 86 -3.14 -14.43 -1.06
CA ARG A 86 -4.27 -13.65 -1.58
C ARG A 86 -3.91 -12.20 -1.90
N TRP A 87 -3.03 -11.60 -1.11
CA TRP A 87 -2.50 -10.26 -1.38
C TRP A 87 -1.65 -10.21 -2.66
N HIS A 88 -0.82 -11.23 -2.90
CA HIS A 88 -0.05 -11.35 -4.13
C HIS A 88 -0.94 -11.58 -5.35
N GLN A 89 -1.95 -12.43 -5.22
CA GLN A 89 -2.94 -12.68 -6.28
C GLN A 89 -3.72 -11.41 -6.62
N ALA A 90 -4.21 -10.69 -5.61
CA ALA A 90 -4.87 -9.41 -5.80
C ALA A 90 -3.99 -8.39 -6.53
N PHE A 91 -2.70 -8.31 -6.20
CA PHE A 91 -1.74 -7.45 -6.89
C PHE A 91 -1.52 -7.87 -8.35
N VAL A 92 -1.28 -9.16 -8.62
CA VAL A 92 -1.06 -9.68 -9.97
C VAL A 92 -2.28 -9.44 -10.85
N ASP A 93 -3.48 -9.65 -10.32
CA ASP A 93 -4.72 -9.43 -11.07
C ASP A 93 -5.00 -7.94 -11.31
N MET A 94 -4.57 -7.05 -10.40
CA MET A 94 -4.55 -5.61 -10.66
C MET A 94 -3.63 -5.26 -11.84
N VAL A 95 -2.42 -5.83 -11.88
CA VAL A 95 -1.46 -5.62 -12.99
C VAL A 95 -2.04 -6.14 -14.30
N ARG A 96 -2.60 -7.35 -14.32
CA ARG A 96 -3.23 -7.94 -15.52
C ARG A 96 -4.38 -7.07 -16.03
N LYS A 97 -5.28 -6.63 -15.14
CA LYS A 97 -6.40 -5.76 -15.51
C LYS A 97 -5.93 -4.44 -16.13
N HIS A 98 -4.84 -3.88 -15.61
CA HIS A 98 -4.25 -2.67 -16.18
C HIS A 98 -3.62 -2.93 -17.56
N SER A 99 -2.90 -4.03 -17.74
CA SER A 99 -2.28 -4.39 -19.03
C SER A 99 -3.28 -4.69 -20.15
N GLN A 100 -4.53 -5.04 -19.83
CA GLN A 100 -5.58 -5.30 -20.81
C GLN A 100 -6.37 -4.03 -21.23
N GLN A 101 -6.08 -2.88 -20.62
CA GLN A 101 -6.66 -1.61 -21.06
C GLN A 101 -5.84 -1.05 -22.23
N PRO A 102 -6.45 -0.76 -23.40
CA PRO A 102 -5.73 -0.14 -24.51
C PRO A 102 -5.20 1.22 -24.04
N ASP A 103 -3.93 1.51 -24.37
CA ASP A 103 -3.15 2.64 -23.87
C ASP A 103 -3.99 3.93 -23.71
N LYS A 104 -4.39 4.25 -22.46
CA LYS A 104 -4.40 5.67 -22.09
C LYS A 104 -2.95 6.04 -22.01
N VAL A 105 -2.49 6.78 -23.02
CA VAL A 105 -1.17 7.40 -23.11
C VAL A 105 -0.64 7.63 -21.69
N PRO A 106 0.41 6.91 -21.24
CA PRO A 106 0.89 7.05 -19.88
C PRO A 106 1.17 8.54 -19.64
N PRO A 107 0.85 9.10 -18.45
CA PRO A 107 1.22 10.47 -18.15
C PRO A 107 2.69 10.66 -18.54
N SER A 108 2.95 11.73 -19.30
CA SER A 108 4.20 11.97 -20.04
C SER A 108 5.48 11.90 -19.20
N LEU A 109 5.34 11.87 -17.87
CA LEU A 109 6.37 11.50 -16.88
C LEU A 109 7.16 10.23 -17.27
N PHE A 110 6.54 9.25 -17.93
CA PHE A 110 7.23 8.02 -18.35
C PHE A 110 7.57 7.94 -19.83
N GLN A 111 7.09 8.87 -20.67
CA GLN A 111 7.35 8.83 -22.12
C GLN A 111 8.81 9.18 -22.48
N ASN A 112 9.46 10.00 -21.65
CA ASN A 112 10.88 10.33 -21.79
C ASN A 112 11.79 9.44 -20.94
N LEU A 113 11.23 8.52 -20.14
CA LEU A 113 11.97 7.43 -19.53
C LEU A 113 12.12 6.30 -20.55
N GLY A 114 12.80 6.60 -21.67
CA GLY A 114 13.42 5.55 -22.47
C GLY A 114 14.23 4.62 -21.56
N ARG A 115 14.54 3.40 -22.00
CA ARG A 115 15.53 2.56 -21.31
C ARG A 115 16.78 3.40 -21.05
N ILE A 116 16.92 3.98 -19.86
CA ILE A 116 18.10 4.74 -19.47
C ILE A 116 19.21 3.69 -19.42
N PRO A 117 20.22 3.74 -20.30
CA PRO A 117 21.42 2.97 -20.08
C PRO A 117 22.00 3.46 -18.75
N ASN A 118 22.16 2.57 -17.76
CA ASN A 118 22.38 2.88 -16.33
C ASN A 118 21.18 3.44 -15.57
N ARG A 119 20.07 2.68 -15.49
CA ARG A 119 19.14 2.84 -14.37
C ARG A 119 19.91 2.54 -13.07
N PRO A 120 20.10 3.50 -12.14
CA PRO A 120 20.59 3.16 -10.81
C PRO A 120 19.60 2.14 -10.21
N PRO A 121 20.09 1.11 -9.49
CA PRO A 121 19.25 0.01 -9.01
C PRO A 121 18.02 0.47 -8.21
N ASP A 122 18.08 1.68 -7.64
CA ASP A 122 17.05 2.26 -6.79
C ASP A 122 16.10 3.21 -7.54
N LEU A 123 14.85 3.21 -7.09
CA LEU A 123 13.85 4.21 -7.48
C LEU A 123 14.31 5.60 -7.00
N PRO A 124 14.06 6.67 -7.78
CA PRO A 124 14.36 8.03 -7.33
C PRO A 124 13.59 8.34 -6.05
N VAL A 125 14.32 8.81 -5.03
CA VAL A 125 13.72 9.29 -3.79
C VAL A 125 13.05 10.63 -4.10
N TYR A 126 11.72 10.64 -4.23
CA TYR A 126 10.95 11.87 -4.43
C TYR A 126 11.02 12.73 -3.16
N GLY A 127 11.84 13.78 -3.20
CA GLY A 127 12.02 14.74 -2.11
C GLY A 127 10.91 15.78 -2.00
N LYS A 128 11.04 16.67 -0.99
CA LYS A 128 10.09 17.72 -0.59
C LYS A 128 9.58 18.65 -1.70
N GLU A 129 10.22 18.63 -2.87
CA GLU A 129 9.85 19.37 -4.08
C GLU A 129 8.38 19.11 -4.51
N PHE A 130 7.85 17.89 -4.25
CA PHE A 130 6.48 17.52 -4.62
C PHE A 130 5.39 17.97 -3.62
N MET A 131 5.77 18.51 -2.45
CA MET A 131 4.83 18.93 -1.39
C MET A 131 4.43 20.41 -1.46
N ARG A 132 4.81 21.13 -2.54
CA ARG A 132 4.25 22.45 -2.84
C ARG A 132 3.09 22.28 -3.81
N ALA A 133 1.92 21.98 -3.27
CA ALA A 133 0.68 22.30 -3.95
C ALA A 133 0.61 23.83 -4.11
N GLU A 134 0.30 24.27 -5.32
CA GLU A 134 0.16 25.66 -5.71
C GLU A 134 -0.78 26.42 -4.77
N GLN A 135 -0.31 27.57 -4.28
CA GLN A 135 -1.18 28.61 -3.75
C GLN A 135 -1.83 29.32 -4.94
N MET A 136 -3.15 29.18 -5.08
CA MET A 136 -4.04 30.21 -5.62
C MET A 136 -5.18 30.44 -4.63
#